data_AF-A0A943K9H9-F1
#
_entry.id   AF-A0A943K9H9-F1
#
_cell.length_a   1.000
_cell.length_b   1.000
_cell.length_c   1.000
_cell.angle_alpha   90.00
_cell.angle_beta   90.00
_cell.angle_gamma   90.00
#
_symmetry.space_group_name_H-M   'P 1'
#
loop_
_entity.id
_entity.type
_entity.pdbx_description
1 polymer ?
#
loop_
_entity_poly.entity_id
_entity_poly.type
_entity_poly.pdbx_seq_one_letter_code
_entity_poly.pdbx_strand_id
1 'polypeptide(L)' 'MTAEQDKKNAAFYYSVNMLRLLLRAELLTEAEYRKIVKLSAEYYGCERIVVVD' A
#
# COMPACT_ATOMS: atom_id res chain seq x y z
N MET A 1 11.95 14.37 7.13
CA MET A 1 12.04 12.97 6.63
C MET A 1 13.42 12.79 6.02
N THR A 2 14.01 11.59 6.11
CA THR A 2 15.30 11.29 5.48
C THR A 2 15.08 10.81 4.05
N ALA A 3 16.09 10.92 3.18
CA ALA A 3 16.00 10.43 1.80
C ALA A 3 15.63 8.94 1.71
N GLU A 4 16.05 8.14 2.69
CA GLU A 4 15.67 6.72 2.77
C GLU A 4 14.20 6.52 3.16
N GLN A 5 13.66 7.37 4.05
CA GLN A 5 12.23 7.34 4.35
C GLN A 5 11.39 7.76 3.14
N ASP A 6 11.86 8.75 2.37
CA ASP A 6 11.16 9.20 1.16
C ASP A 6 11.12 8.10 0.09
N LYS A 7 12.21 7.33 -0.07
CA LYS A 7 12.24 6.15 -0.94
C LYS A 7 11.25 5.07 -0.51
N LYS A 8 11.20 4.76 0.79
CA LYS A 8 10.26 3.78 1.35
C LYS A 8 8.80 4.20 1.14
N ASN A 9 8.51 5.48 1.38
CA ASN A 9 7.20 6.07 1.13
C ASN A 9 6.81 5.95 -0.35
N ALA A 10 7.71 6.33 -1.26
CA ALA A 10 7.47 6.23 -2.71
C ALA A 10 7.21 4.78 -3.15
N ALA A 11 8.03 3.83 -2.68
CA ALA A 11 7.87 2.41 -2.97
C ALA A 11 6.52 1.87 -2.48
N PHE A 12 6.11 2.27 -1.27
CA PHE A 12 4.82 1.89 -0.70
C PHE A 12 3.63 2.46 -1.48
N TYR A 13 3.64 3.74 -1.84
CA TYR A 13 2.55 4.32 -2.64
C TYR A 13 2.46 3.68 -4.03
N TYR A 14 3.61 3.35 -4.64
CA TYR A 14 3.63 2.62 -5.89
C TYR A 14 3.00 1.23 -5.75
N SER A 15 3.35 0.47 -4.70
CA SER A 15 2.76 -0.85 -4.46
C SER A 15 1.25 -0.78 -4.23
N VAL A 16 0.77 0.20 -3.44
CA VAL A 16 -0.67 0.41 -3.21
C VAL A 16 -1.40 0.73 -4.52
N ASN A 17 -0.80 1.53 -5.40
CA ASN A 17 -1.40 1.84 -6.70
C ASN A 17 -1.54 0.58 -7.57
N MET A 18 -0.51 -0.28 -7.61
CA MET A 18 -0.58 -1.56 -8.32
C MET A 18 -1.68 -2.47 -7.75
N LEU A 19 -1.80 -2.54 -6.43
CA LEU A 19 -2.86 -3.34 -5.77
C LEU A 19 -4.26 -2.81 -6.10
N ARG A 20 -4.45 -1.50 -6.23
CA ARG A 20 -5.72 -0.90 -6.68
C ARG A 20 -6.06 -1.29 -8.12
N LEU A 21 -5.07 -1.38 -9.01
CA LEU A 21 -5.30 -1.83 -10.38
C LEU A 21 -5.75 -3.29 -10.41
N LEU A 22 -5.12 -4.16 -9.61
CA LEU A 22 -5.50 -5.57 -9.50
C LEU A 22 -6.91 -5.74 -8.91
N LEU A 23 -7.25 -4.96 -7.88
CA LEU A 23 -8.60 -4.93 -7.31
C LEU A 23 -9.65 -4.49 -8.34
N ARG A 24 -9.38 -3.43 -9.12
CA ARG A 24 -10.27 -2.97 -10.20
C ARG A 24 -10.43 -3.98 -11.33
N ALA A 25 -9.42 -4.82 -11.54
CA ALA A 25 -9.45 -5.91 -12.51
C ALA A 25 -10.08 -7.20 -11.94
N GLU A 26 -10.62 -7.15 -10.72
CA GLU A 26 -11.22 -8.29 -10.01
C GLU A 26 -10.23 -9.47 -9.80
N LEU A 27 -8.92 -9.18 -9.83
CA LEU A 27 -7.86 -10.17 -9.54
C LEU A 27 -7.55 -10.26 -8.04
N LEU A 28 -8.08 -9.35 -7.25
CA LEU A 28 -8.04 -9.36 -5.78
C LEU A 28 -9.43 -9.05 -5.25
N THR A 29 -9.79 -9.69 -4.15
CA THR A 29 -10.91 -9.25 -3.31
C THR A 29 -10.51 -8.04 -2.47
N GLU A 30 -11.50 -7.28 -2.00
CA GLU A 30 -11.28 -6.20 -1.03
C GLU A 30 -10.55 -6.66 0.24
N ALA A 31 -10.85 -7.87 0.72
CA ALA A 31 -10.22 -8.45 1.90
C ALA A 31 -8.72 -8.71 1.66
N GLU A 32 -8.37 -9.27 0.50
CA GLU A 32 -6.98 -9.51 0.11
C GLU A 32 -6.23 -8.19 -0.10
N TYR A 33 -6.84 -7.24 -0.81
CA TYR A 33 -6.29 -5.88 -0.98
C TYR A 33 -5.94 -5.25 0.38
N ARG A 34 -6.91 -5.20 1.32
CA ARG A 34 -6.69 -4.60 2.65
C ARG A 34 -5.60 -5.32 3.45
N LYS A 35 -5.57 -6.66 3.40
CA LYS A 35 -4.53 -7.44 4.07
C LYS A 35 -3.14 -7.14 3.51
N ILE A 36 -2.98 -7.09 2.20
CA ILE A 36 -1.68 -6.82 1.55
C ILE A 36 -1.24 -5.37 1.81
N VAL A 37 -2.15 -4.40 1.74
CA VAL A 37 -1.86 -2.98 2.04
C VAL A 37 -1.34 -2.83 3.47
N LYS A 38 -1.98 -3.49 4.45
CA LYS A 38 -1.52 -3.48 5.85
C LYS A 38 -0.11 -4.06 5.99
N LEU A 39 0.15 -5.24 5.44
CA LEU A 39 1.48 -5.87 5.48
C LEU A 39 2.55 -5.00 4.79
N SER A 40 2.19 -4.35 3.68
CA SER A 40 3.10 -3.44 2.97
C SER A 40 3.42 -2.20 3.82
N ALA A 41 2.44 -1.65 4.53
CA ALA A 41 2.64 -0.49 5.41
C ALA A 41 3.62 -0.81 6.54
N GLU A 42 3.46 -1.99 7.16
CA GLU A 42 4.36 -2.52 8.19
C GLU A 42 5.77 -2.73 7.64
N TYR A 43 5.91 -3.33 6.45
CA TYR A 43 7.21 -3.59 5.81
C TYR A 43 7.98 -2.30 5.48
N TYR A 44 7.33 -1.31 4.88
CA TYR A 44 7.97 -0.05 4.51
C TYR A 44 8.08 0.94 5.68
N GLY A 45 7.52 0.63 6.85
CA GLY A 45 7.48 1.54 8.00
C GLY A 45 6.69 2.82 7.70
N CYS A 46 5.62 2.70 6.90
CA CYS A 46 4.74 3.82 6.54
C CYS A 46 3.54 3.85 7.49
N GLU A 47 3.57 4.72 8.50
CA GLU A 47 2.59 4.72 9.59
C GLU A 47 1.21 5.36 9.29
N ARG A 48 0.91 5.82 8.07
CA ARG A 48 -0.39 6.43 7.78
C ARG A 48 -0.93 6.08 6.40
N ILE A 49 -1.84 5.11 6.36
CA ILE A 49 -2.95 5.15 5.40
C ILE A 49 -4.21 5.35 6.23
N VAL A 50 -4.84 6.52 6.10
CA VAL A 50 -6.28 6.64 6.38
C VAL A 50 -6.95 5.94 5.21
N VAL A 51 -7.33 4.67 5.40
CA VAL A 51 -8.25 4.01 4.47
C VAL A 51 -9.59 4.65 4.76
N VAL A 52 -9.92 5.70 4.01
CA VAL A 52 -11.25 6.33 4.11
C VAL A 52 -12.23 5.29 3.58
N ASP A 53 -13.13 4.83 4.45
CA ASP A 53 -14.24 3.95 4.08
C ASP A 53 -15.22 4.66 3.13
#